data_AF-A0A841GGS5-F1
#
_entry.id   AF-A0A841GGS5-F1
#
_cell.length_a   1.000
_cell.length_b   1.000
_cell.length_c   1.000
_cell.angle_alpha   90.00
_cell.angle_beta   90.00
_cell.angle_gamma   90.00
#
_symmetry.space_group_name_H-M   'P 1'
#
loop_
_entity.id
_entity.type
_entity.pdbx_description
1 polymer ?
#
loop_
_entity_poly.entity_id
_entity_poly.type
_entity_poly.pdbx_seq_one_letter_code
_entity_poly.pdbx_strand_id
1 'polypeptide(L)'
;MGKRLSKKVKFLLQKSRESALLAVEIYNKPNMTFRSGGYIVLMIIAWTSLFHAIFERQKVKYFYKNKGGRYIRVDSEKKAWELKKCLNKYFKNNNPPERKNL
;
A
#
# COMPACT_ATOMS: atom_id res chain seq x y z
N MET A 1 22.64 1.79 -16.79
CA MET A 1 21.96 0.47 -16.63
C MET A 1 20.99 0.53 -15.46
N GLY A 2 19.67 0.48 -15.71
CA GLY A 2 18.67 0.49 -14.64
C GLY A 2 18.73 -0.80 -13.82
N LYS A 3 18.93 -0.72 -12.50
CA LYS A 3 18.91 -1.90 -11.62
C LYS A 3 17.56 -2.62 -11.75
N ARG A 4 17.61 -3.91 -12.10
CA ARG A 4 16.44 -4.78 -12.21
C ARG A 4 15.71 -4.85 -10.86
N LEU A 5 14.38 -4.63 -10.88
CA LEU A 5 13.55 -4.71 -9.68
C LEU A 5 13.51 -6.15 -9.15
N SER A 6 13.51 -6.30 -7.81
CA SER A 6 13.38 -7.60 -7.15
C SER A 6 12.01 -8.22 -7.42
N LYS A 7 11.91 -9.56 -7.33
CA LYS A 7 10.64 -10.28 -7.51
C LYS A 7 9.55 -9.75 -6.57
N LYS A 8 9.91 -9.45 -5.31
CA LYS A 8 8.98 -8.91 -4.31
C LYS A 8 8.47 -7.52 -4.67
N VAL A 9 9.35 -6.62 -5.14
CA VAL A 9 8.93 -5.28 -5.59
C VAL A 9 7.98 -5.40 -6.79
N LYS A 10 8.30 -6.24 -7.77
CA LYS A 10 7.42 -6.47 -8.93
C LYS A 10 6.04 -6.98 -8.52
N PHE A 11 5.99 -7.94 -7.60
CA PHE A 11 4.74 -8.48 -7.07
C PHE A 11 3.87 -7.39 -6.40
N LEU A 12 4.47 -6.56 -5.54
CA LEU A 12 3.76 -5.47 -4.85
C LEU A 12 3.27 -4.39 -5.83
N LEU A 13 4.06 -4.07 -6.87
CA LEU A 13 3.65 -3.16 -7.93
C LEU A 13 2.49 -3.72 -8.75
N GLN A 14 2.55 -5.01 -9.11
CA GLN A 14 1.46 -5.66 -9.82
C GLN A 14 0.17 -5.63 -9.01
N LYS A 15 0.23 -6.05 -7.73
CA LYS A 15 -0.91 -5.99 -6.80
C LYS A 15 -1.48 -4.57 -6.69
N SER A 16 -0.61 -3.56 -6.60
CA SER A 16 -1.02 -2.16 -6.57
C SER A 16 -1.82 -1.77 -7.82
N ARG A 17 -1.27 -2.08 -9.00
CA ARG A 17 -1.87 -1.75 -10.30
C ARG A 17 -3.21 -2.47 -10.49
N GLU A 18 -3.26 -3.77 -10.23
CA GLU A 18 -4.48 -4.57 -10.36
C GLU A 18 -5.58 -4.08 -9.42
N SER A 19 -5.23 -3.76 -8.16
CA SER A 19 -6.21 -3.23 -7.20
C SER A 19 -6.76 -1.87 -7.66
N ALA A 20 -5.92 -0.98 -8.18
CA ALA A 20 -6.35 0.32 -8.69
C ALA A 20 -7.25 0.20 -9.93
N LEU A 21 -6.91 -0.68 -10.87
CA LEU A 21 -7.72 -0.92 -12.07
C LEU A 21 -9.10 -1.48 -11.68
N LEU A 22 -9.13 -2.47 -10.78
CA LEU A 22 -10.38 -3.04 -10.29
C LEU A 22 -11.22 -2.02 -9.51
N ALA A 23 -10.59 -1.11 -8.76
CA ALA A 23 -11.29 -0.03 -8.06
C ALA A 23 -12.10 0.81 -9.05
N VAL A 24 -11.45 1.26 -10.14
CA VAL A 24 -12.06 2.06 -11.19
C VAL A 24 -13.16 1.29 -11.92
N GLU A 25 -12.95 0.00 -12.19
CA GLU A 25 -13.97 -0.85 -12.81
C GLU A 25 -15.23 -0.96 -11.92
N ILE A 26 -15.06 -1.26 -10.63
CA ILE A 26 -16.17 -1.35 -9.67
C ILE A 26 -16.93 -0.02 -9.57
N TYR A 27 -16.21 1.10 -9.53
CA TYR A 27 -16.84 2.41 -9.43
C TYR A 27 -17.71 2.73 -10.65
N ASN A 28 -17.26 2.34 -11.85
CA ASN A 28 -17.93 2.62 -13.11
C ASN A 28 -18.97 1.55 -13.51
N LYS A 29 -19.04 0.41 -12.81
CA LYS A 29 -19.97 -0.68 -13.14
C LYS A 29 -21.43 -0.25 -12.93
N PRO A 30 -22.29 -0.32 -13.96
CA PRO A 30 -23.72 -0.03 -13.81
C PRO A 30 -24.37 -0.96 -12.77
N ASN A 31 -25.40 -0.47 -12.09
CA ASN A 31 -26.24 -1.21 -11.13
C ASN A 31 -25.51 -1.84 -9.92
N MET A 32 -24.24 -1.51 -9.69
CA MET A 32 -23.55 -1.93 -8.47
C MET A 32 -24.00 -1.05 -7.28
N THR A 33 -24.37 -1.65 -6.16
CA THR A 33 -24.89 -0.93 -4.98
C THR A 33 -23.78 -0.41 -4.08
N PHE A 34 -22.62 -1.08 -4.03
CA PHE A 34 -21.48 -0.74 -3.17
C PHE A 34 -20.29 -0.14 -3.95
N ARG A 35 -20.55 0.72 -4.95
CA ARG A 35 -19.50 1.27 -5.85
C ARG A 35 -18.42 2.05 -5.10
N SER A 36 -18.82 3.09 -4.37
CA SER A 36 -17.89 3.97 -3.66
C SER A 36 -17.13 3.22 -2.55
N GLY A 37 -17.83 2.36 -1.81
CA GLY A 37 -17.20 1.53 -0.78
C GLY A 37 -16.16 0.57 -1.36
N GLY A 38 -16.51 -0.14 -2.44
CA GLY A 38 -15.57 -1.02 -3.14
C GLY A 38 -14.37 -0.28 -3.71
N TYR A 39 -14.61 0.88 -4.31
CA TYR A 39 -13.54 1.77 -4.81
C TYR A 39 -12.57 2.18 -3.69
N ILE A 40 -13.08 2.68 -2.56
CA ILE A 40 -12.25 3.15 -1.44
C ILE A 40 -11.39 2.01 -0.89
N VAL A 41 -11.97 0.84 -0.63
CA VAL A 41 -11.24 -0.31 -0.10
C VAL A 41 -10.12 -0.74 -1.04
N LEU A 42 -10.41 -0.84 -2.34
CA LEU A 42 -9.41 -1.23 -3.34
C LEU A 42 -8.33 -0.17 -3.53
N MET A 43 -8.66 1.12 -3.45
CA MET A 43 -7.67 2.20 -3.49
C MET A 43 -6.76 2.18 -2.25
N ILE A 44 -7.30 1.89 -1.06
CA ILE A 44 -6.48 1.70 0.15
C ILE A 44 -5.48 0.54 -0.06
N ILE A 45 -5.92 -0.58 -0.64
CA ILE A 45 -5.05 -1.72 -0.96
C ILE A 45 -4.00 -1.31 -2.00
N ALA A 46 -4.40 -0.60 -3.06
CA ALA A 46 -3.52 -0.18 -4.13
C ALA A 46 -2.38 0.71 -3.63
N TRP A 47 -2.70 1.76 -2.87
CA TRP A 47 -1.73 2.70 -2.31
C TRP A 47 -0.86 2.05 -1.24
N THR A 48 -1.42 1.23 -0.36
CA THR A 48 -0.64 0.50 0.64
C THR A 48 0.40 -0.39 -0.04
N SER A 49 0.00 -1.15 -1.07
CA SER A 49 0.91 -2.01 -1.84
C SER A 49 1.99 -1.22 -2.58
N LEU A 50 1.65 -0.05 -3.12
CA LEU A 50 2.62 0.85 -3.76
C LEU A 50 3.68 1.33 -2.77
N PHE A 51 3.27 1.80 -1.59
CA PHE A 51 4.23 2.21 -0.57
C PHE A 51 5.09 1.06 -0.06
N HIS A 52 4.52 -0.15 0.09
CA HIS A 52 5.31 -1.34 0.41
C HIS A 52 6.34 -1.64 -0.69
N ALA A 53 5.99 -1.51 -1.97
CA ALA A 53 6.93 -1.67 -3.09
C ALA A 53 8.07 -0.63 -3.03
N ILE A 54 7.74 0.63 -2.74
CA ILE A 54 8.71 1.72 -2.56
C ILE A 54 9.66 1.39 -1.41
N PHE A 55 9.13 0.99 -0.25
CA PHE A 55 9.95 0.65 0.92
C PHE A 55 10.81 -0.60 0.68
N GLU A 56 10.29 -1.63 0.03
CA GLU A 56 11.10 -2.79 -0.38
C GLU A 56 12.26 -2.38 -1.31
N ARG A 57 11.99 -1.54 -2.31
CA ARG A 57 13.02 -1.02 -3.22
C ARG A 57 14.08 -0.21 -2.48
N GLN A 58 13.68 0.54 -1.47
CA GLN A 58 14.55 1.35 -0.61
C GLN A 58 15.17 0.56 0.56
N LYS A 59 14.92 -0.75 0.66
CA LYS A 59 15.34 -1.62 1.77
C LYS A 59 14.85 -1.17 3.16
N VAL A 60 13.75 -0.41 3.22
CA VAL A 60 13.09 0.01 4.46
C VAL A 60 12.14 -1.09 4.93
N LYS A 61 12.28 -1.53 6.19
CA LYS A 61 11.38 -2.52 6.80
C LYS A 61 10.08 -1.83 7.23
N TYR A 62 8.97 -2.19 6.61
CA TYR A 62 7.64 -1.62 6.86
C TYR A 62 6.78 -2.51 7.78
N PHE A 63 7.39 -3.04 8.84
CA PHE A 63 6.72 -3.92 9.80
C PHE A 63 6.73 -3.31 11.20
N TYR A 64 5.66 -3.54 11.95
CA TYR A 64 5.58 -3.14 13.34
C TYR A 64 6.55 -3.94 14.22
N LYS A 65 7.12 -3.26 15.20
CA LYS A 65 7.94 -3.85 16.26
C LYS A 65 7.33 -3.53 17.62
N ASN A 66 7.45 -4.45 18.57
CA ASN A 66 7.08 -4.22 19.96
C ASN A 66 8.16 -3.36 20.66
N LYS A 67 7.92 -3.00 21.93
CA LYS A 67 8.87 -2.20 22.74
C LYS A 67 10.25 -2.87 22.85
N GLY A 68 10.31 -4.20 22.84
CA GLY A 68 11.55 -4.97 22.85
C GLY A 68 12.21 -5.17 21.47
N GLY A 69 11.77 -4.45 20.44
CA GLY A 69 12.37 -4.48 19.10
C GLY A 69 12.06 -5.71 18.25
N ARG A 70 11.28 -6.67 18.76
CA ARG A 70 10.83 -7.86 18.01
C ARG A 70 9.65 -7.50 17.10
N TYR A 71 9.56 -8.15 15.94
CA TYR A 71 8.43 -7.93 15.03
C TYR A 71 7.11 -8.40 15.67
N ILE A 72 6.09 -7.56 15.59
CA ILE A 72 4.73 -7.96 15.93
C ILE A 72 4.23 -8.89 14.83
N ARG A 73 3.61 -10.01 15.22
CA ARG A 73 3.00 -10.96 14.30
C ARG A 73 1.49 -11.06 14.51
N VAL A 74 0.76 -11.31 13.43
CA VAL A 74 -0.66 -11.62 13.39
C VAL A 74 -0.79 -12.83 12.48
N ASP A 75 -1.45 -13.89 12.93
CA ASP A 75 -1.60 -15.16 12.20
C ASP A 75 -0.28 -15.69 11.64
N SER A 76 0.77 -15.67 12.47
CA SER A 76 2.16 -16.06 12.14
C SER A 76 2.89 -15.18 11.12
N GLU A 77 2.25 -14.16 10.54
CA GLU A 77 2.86 -13.20 9.63
C GLU A 77 3.30 -11.91 10.32
N LYS A 78 4.35 -11.25 9.81
CA LYS A 78 4.77 -9.94 10.36
C LYS A 78 3.71 -8.89 10.04
N LYS A 79 3.24 -8.18 11.06
CA LYS A 79 2.26 -7.09 10.90
C LYS A 79 2.86 -5.95 10.10
N ALA A 80 2.46 -5.83 8.83
CA ALA A 80 2.87 -4.73 7.95
C ALA A 80 2.21 -3.42 8.36
N TRP A 81 2.83 -2.30 7.99
CA TRP A 81 2.25 -0.97 8.14
C TRP A 81 1.02 -0.78 7.26
N GLU A 82 -0.04 -0.22 7.83
CA GLU A 82 -1.20 0.28 7.11
C GLU A 82 -0.88 1.59 6.38
N LEU A 83 -1.80 2.03 5.51
CA LEU A 83 -1.64 3.21 4.65
C LEU A 83 -1.22 4.45 5.44
N LYS A 84 -1.90 4.76 6.55
CA LYS A 84 -1.61 5.93 7.39
C LYS A 84 -0.16 5.95 7.86
N LYS A 85 0.37 4.82 8.33
CA LYS A 85 1.77 4.71 8.75
C LYS A 85 2.73 4.83 7.57
N CYS A 86 2.37 4.26 6.41
CA CYS A 86 3.13 4.41 5.17
C CYS A 86 3.25 5.88 4.74
N LEU A 87 2.14 6.62 4.70
CA LEU A 87 2.10 8.04 4.37
C LEU A 87 2.99 8.86 5.31
N ASN A 88 2.84 8.65 6.63
CA ASN A 88 3.66 9.31 7.64
C ASN A 88 5.16 9.05 7.44
N LYS A 89 5.54 7.83 7.04
CA LYS A 89 6.95 7.46 6.84
C LYS A 89 7.51 7.96 5.52
N TYR A 90 6.70 7.99 4.47
CA TYR A 90 7.11 8.42 3.14
C TYR A 90 7.22 9.96 3.05
N PHE A 91 6.15 10.66 3.40
CA PHE A 91 6.08 12.11 3.27
C PHE A 91 6.72 12.86 4.45
N LYS A 92 6.90 12.23 5.62
CA LYS A 92 7.44 12.85 6.83
C LYS A 92 6.65 14.14 7.16
N ASN A 93 7.31 15.29 7.13
CA ASN A 93 6.72 16.61 7.41
C ASN A 93 6.14 17.28 6.15
N ASN A 94 6.32 16.70 4.97
CA ASN A 94 5.73 17.21 3.74
C ASN A 94 4.23 16.84 3.68
N ASN A 95 3.42 17.77 3.16
CA ASN A 95 1.97 17.60 3.02
C ASN A 95 1.46 18.01 1.64
N PRO A 96 1.93 17.36 0.57
CA PRO A 96 1.53 17.69 -0.78
C PRO A 96 0.09 17.22 -1.04
N PRO A 97 -0.58 17.70 -2.10
CA PRO A 97 -1.98 17.39 -2.38
C PRO A 97 -2.28 15.88 -2.45
N GLU A 98 -1.36 15.08 -2.98
CA GLU A 98 -1.52 13.63 -3.09
C GLU A 98 -1.63 12.98 -1.72
N ARG A 99 -0.93 13.51 -0.71
CA ARG A 99 -1.06 13.04 0.68
C ARG A 99 -2.40 13.43 1.28
N LYS A 100 -2.93 14.62 0.95
CA LYS A 100 -4.22 15.09 1.48
C LYS A 100 -5.41 14.29 0.93
N ASN A 101 -5.23 13.69 -0.25
CA ASN A 101 -6.24 12.90 -0.94
C ASN A 101 -6.22 11.41 -0.56
N LEU A 102 -5.40 11.00 0.42
CA LEU A 102 -5.23 9.62 0.88
C LEU A 102 -5.36 9.49 2.40
#